data_AF-A0A0A9WNV9-F1
#
_entry.id   AF-A0A0A9WNV9-F1
#
_cell.length_a   1.000
_cell.length_b   1.000
_cell.length_c   1.000
_cell.angle_alpha   90.00
_cell.angle_beta   90.00
_cell.angle_gamma   90.00
#
_symmetry.space_group_name_H-M   'P 1'
#
loop_
_entity.id
_entity.type
_entity.pdbx_description
1 polymer ?
#
loop_
_entity_poly.entity_id
_entity_poly.type
_entity_poly.pdbx_seq_one_letter_code
_entity_poly.pdbx_strand_id
1 'polypeptide(L)'
;MMDRCLRPERLCIDPSASNAAEEWNHWKKTFANFLTISKGENNAPLSSEEKLLYLVNHISASIYTLISDITTYDEAIAALEATFVKPKNIIFARHRLATRSQAPGESVAQYL
;
A
#
# COMPACT_ATOMS: atom_id res chain seq x y z
N MET A 1 -21.12 -5.85 -21.33
CA MET A 1 -19.87 -5.48 -22.00
C MET A 1 -18.89 -5.02 -20.91
N MET A 2 -17.88 -5.85 -20.64
CA MET A 2 -16.92 -5.75 -19.53
C MET A 2 -15.87 -4.65 -19.78
N ASP A 3 -16.31 -3.42 -20.03
CA ASP A 3 -15.39 -2.29 -20.27
C ASP A 3 -15.16 -1.43 -19.01
N ARG A 4 -15.91 -1.70 -17.93
CA ARG A 4 -15.83 -0.94 -16.67
C ARG A 4 -15.08 -1.67 -15.54
N CYS A 5 -14.74 -2.94 -15.71
CA CYS A 5 -14.24 -3.81 -14.63
C CYS A 5 -12.73 -3.67 -14.34
N LEU A 6 -12.01 -2.81 -15.05
CA LEU A 6 -10.54 -2.74 -14.95
C LEU A 6 -10.04 -1.41 -14.38
N ARG A 7 -10.93 -0.46 -14.08
CA ARG A 7 -10.54 0.75 -13.36
C ARG A 7 -10.28 0.36 -11.90
N PRO A 8 -9.05 0.55 -11.40
CA PRO A 8 -8.75 0.22 -10.01
C PRO A 8 -9.63 1.09 -9.09
N GLU A 9 -10.16 0.50 -8.02
CA GLU A 9 -10.76 1.30 -6.96
C GLU A 9 -9.70 2.20 -6.32
N ARG A 10 -10.15 3.32 -5.75
CA ARG A 10 -9.24 4.27 -5.10
C ARG A 10 -8.55 3.58 -3.93
N LEU A 11 -7.22 3.60 -3.91
CA LEU A 11 -6.44 3.01 -2.83
C LEU A 11 -6.72 3.73 -1.51
N CYS A 12 -7.40 3.04 -0.60
CA CYS A 12 -7.77 3.52 0.73
C CYS A 12 -7.42 2.47 1.79
N ILE A 13 -6.20 1.94 1.73
CA ILE A 13 -5.71 0.94 2.67
C ILE A 13 -5.11 1.67 3.88
N ASP A 14 -5.45 1.22 5.08
CA ASP A 14 -4.79 1.67 6.30
C ASP A 14 -3.46 0.91 6.50
N PRO A 15 -2.30 1.60 6.62
CA PRO A 15 -0.99 0.96 6.81
C PRO A 15 -0.84 0.17 8.12
N SER A 16 -1.80 0.25 9.03
CA SER A 16 -1.89 -0.54 10.26
C SER A 16 -2.78 -1.77 10.14
N ALA A 17 -3.49 -1.95 9.02
CA ALA A 17 -4.36 -3.10 8.83
C ALA A 17 -3.55 -4.39 8.61
N SER A 18 -4.01 -5.50 9.19
CA SER A 18 -3.33 -6.80 9.12
C SER A 18 -3.26 -7.37 7.70
N ASN A 19 -4.21 -6.98 6.85
CA ASN A 19 -4.34 -7.37 5.44
C ASN A 19 -3.76 -6.31 4.47
N ALA A 20 -3.14 -5.25 4.98
CA ALA A 20 -2.65 -4.13 4.17
C ALA A 20 -1.68 -4.57 3.06
N ALA A 21 -0.81 -5.56 3.34
CA ALA A 21 0.13 -6.10 2.37
C ALA A 21 -0.57 -6.90 1.25
N GLU A 22 -1.59 -7.69 1.58
CA GLU A 22 -2.35 -8.47 0.61
C GLU A 22 -3.20 -7.57 -0.29
N GLU A 23 -3.89 -6.60 0.32
CA GLU A 23 -4.67 -5.59 -0.41
C GLU A 23 -3.78 -4.73 -1.31
N TRP A 24 -2.60 -4.31 -0.82
CA TRP A 24 -1.63 -3.57 -1.62
C TRP A 24 -1.13 -4.39 -2.82
N ASN A 25 -0.77 -5.66 -2.61
CA ASN A 25 -0.31 -6.53 -3.70
C ASN A 25 -1.39 -6.74 -4.77
N HIS A 26 -2.63 -6.98 -4.33
CA HIS A 26 -3.76 -7.12 -5.23
C HIS A 26 -4.04 -5.83 -6.01
N TRP A 27 -4.02 -4.69 -5.32
CA TRP A 27 -4.22 -3.38 -5.94
C TRP A 27 -3.09 -3.02 -6.90
N LYS A 28 -1.82 -3.21 -6.53
CA LYS A 28 -0.64 -3.00 -7.37
C LYS A 28 -0.74 -3.81 -8.66
N LYS A 29 -1.19 -5.06 -8.58
CA LYS A 29 -1.39 -5.92 -9.75
C LYS A 29 -2.53 -5.40 -10.64
N THR A 30 -3.65 -5.00 -10.04
CA THR A 30 -4.80 -4.42 -10.77
C THR A 30 -4.41 -3.11 -11.47
N PHE A 31 -3.67 -2.24 -10.79
CA PHE A 31 -3.17 -0.98 -11.32
C PHE A 31 -2.17 -1.21 -12.46
N ALA A 32 -1.25 -2.17 -12.33
CA ALA A 32 -0.33 -2.53 -13.42
C ALA A 32 -1.10 -3.03 -14.67
N ASN A 33 -2.12 -3.87 -14.48
CA ASN A 33 -2.97 -4.31 -15.60
C ASN A 33 -3.69 -3.12 -16.24
N PHE A 34 -4.21 -2.20 -15.44
CA PHE A 34 -4.83 -0.97 -15.93
C PHE A 34 -3.86 -0.12 -16.76
N LEU A 35 -2.61 0.04 -16.32
CA LEU A 35 -1.57 0.74 -17.08
C LEU A 35 -1.21 0.04 -18.40
N THR A 36 -1.26 -1.30 -18.47
CA THR A 36 -0.97 -2.02 -19.71
C THR A 36 -2.06 -1.87 -20.78
N ILE A 37 -3.30 -1.64 -20.33
CA ILE A 37 -4.46 -1.45 -21.21
C ILE A 37 -4.63 0.02 -21.56
N SER A 38 -4.27 0.91 -20.63
CA SER A 38 -4.24 2.35 -20.82
C SER A 38 -3.14 2.68 -21.83
N LYS A 39 -3.55 3.18 -22.99
CA LYS A 39 -2.62 3.64 -24.02
C LYS A 39 -2.39 5.13 -23.83
N GLY A 40 -1.14 5.54 -23.87
CA GLY A 40 -0.77 6.96 -23.86
C GLY A 40 -1.16 7.63 -25.16
N GLU A 41 -0.78 8.90 -25.29
CA GLU A 41 -1.01 9.65 -26.52
C GLU A 41 -0.43 8.90 -27.74
N ASN A 42 -1.18 8.81 -28.84
CA ASN A 42 -0.79 8.11 -30.07
C ASN A 42 -0.57 6.58 -29.95
N ASN A 43 -1.28 5.89 -29.06
CA ASN A 43 -1.13 4.43 -28.86
C ASN A 43 0.26 4.02 -28.33
N ALA A 44 1.06 4.97 -27.85
CA ALA A 44 2.38 4.72 -27.29
C ALA A 44 2.30 4.14 -25.86
N PRO A 45 3.34 3.43 -25.39
CA PRO A 45 3.45 3.06 -23.98
C PRO A 45 3.49 4.32 -23.11
N LEU A 46 2.77 4.28 -21.99
CA LEU A 46 2.69 5.40 -21.04
C LEU A 46 4.08 5.80 -20.52
N SER A 47 4.37 7.09 -20.58
CA SER A 47 5.55 7.70 -19.98
C SER A 47 5.48 7.64 -18.45
N SER A 48 6.63 7.75 -17.79
CA SER A 48 6.72 7.70 -16.31
C SER A 48 5.88 8.79 -15.64
N GLU A 49 5.78 9.96 -16.25
CA GLU A 49 4.93 11.08 -15.84
C GLU A 49 3.43 10.78 -15.92
N GLU A 50 2.98 10.17 -17.02
CA GLU A 50 1.57 9.77 -17.18
C GLU A 50 1.21 8.69 -16.16
N LYS A 51 2.09 7.71 -15.92
CA LYS A 51 1.90 6.68 -14.89
C LYS A 51 1.76 7.28 -13.49
N LEU A 52 2.57 8.30 -13.17
CA LEU A 52 2.48 9.01 -11.90
C LEU A 52 1.15 9.79 -11.79
N LEU A 53 0.71 10.46 -12.86
CA LEU A 53 -0.58 11.14 -12.89
C LEU A 53 -1.74 10.15 -12.66
N TYR A 54 -1.71 8.99 -13.32
CA TYR A 54 -2.69 7.93 -13.09
C TYR A 54 -2.66 7.41 -11.65
N LEU A 55 -1.47 7.29 -11.06
CA LEU A 55 -1.29 6.85 -9.69
C LEU A 55 -1.95 7.84 -8.72
N VAL A 56 -1.62 9.13 -8.83
CA VAL A 56 -2.17 10.20 -7.98
C VAL A 56 -3.70 10.28 -8.04
N ASN A 57 -4.29 10.06 -9.22
CA ASN A 57 -5.75 10.05 -9.38
C ASN A 57 -6.44 8.83 -8.73
N HIS A 58 -5.73 7.71 -8.56
CA HIS A 58 -6.28 6.47 -8.02
C HIS A 58 -5.86 6.18 -6.58
N ILE A 59 -5.23 7.13 -5.89
CA ILE A 59 -4.91 7.04 -4.46
C ILE A 59 -5.77 8.00 -3.64
N SER A 60 -5.93 7.70 -2.35
CA SER A 60 -6.59 8.61 -1.41
C SER A 60 -5.63 9.71 -0.93
N ALA A 61 -6.18 10.81 -0.41
CA ALA A 61 -5.40 11.94 0.10
C ALA A 61 -4.37 11.53 1.16
N SER A 62 -4.71 10.60 2.06
CA SER A 62 -3.81 10.06 3.09
C SER A 62 -2.61 9.32 2.52
N ILE A 63 -2.76 8.70 1.35
CA ILE A 63 -1.66 8.01 0.67
C ILE A 63 -0.85 8.99 -0.19
N TYR A 64 -1.53 9.98 -0.78
CA TYR A 64 -0.85 11.05 -1.51
C TYR A 64 0.15 11.81 -0.64
N THR A 65 -0.15 12.07 0.64
CA THR A 65 0.81 12.71 1.56
C THR A 65 2.10 11.91 1.74
N LEU A 66 2.08 10.58 1.53
CA LEU A 66 3.27 9.73 1.64
C LEU A 66 4.19 9.83 0.41
N ILE A 67 3.63 10.19 -0.75
CA ILE A 67 4.35 10.27 -2.02
C ILE A 67 4.41 11.70 -2.57
N SER A 68 3.96 12.70 -1.81
CA SER A 68 3.86 14.09 -2.28
C SER A 68 5.21 14.70 -2.64
N ASP A 69 6.29 14.20 -2.02
CA ASP A 69 7.67 14.64 -2.29
C ASP A 69 8.33 13.87 -3.45
N ILE A 70 7.65 12.89 -4.05
CA ILE A 70 8.23 11.98 -5.05
C ILE A 70 7.83 12.39 -6.46
N THR A 71 8.82 12.49 -7.36
CA THR A 71 8.62 12.91 -8.75
C THR A 71 8.60 11.76 -9.76
N THR A 72 8.97 10.54 -9.34
CA THR A 72 9.01 9.39 -10.25
C THR A 72 8.04 8.28 -9.82
N TYR A 73 7.46 7.61 -10.82
CA TYR A 73 6.53 6.51 -10.58
C TYR A 73 7.18 5.35 -9.82
N ASP A 74 8.43 5.01 -10.16
CA ASP A 74 9.15 3.88 -9.58
C ASP A 74 9.43 4.11 -8.08
N GLU A 75 9.91 5.30 -7.73
CA GLU A 75 10.13 5.69 -6.33
C GLU A 75 8.81 5.74 -5.55
N ALA A 76 7.72 6.20 -6.17
CA ALA A 76 6.41 6.26 -5.52
C ALA A 76 5.90 4.85 -5.20
N ILE A 77 6.02 3.91 -6.14
CA ILE A 77 5.66 2.50 -5.90
C ILE A 77 6.57 1.87 -4.84
N ALA A 78 7.87 2.15 -4.86
CA ALA A 78 8.80 1.63 -3.86
C ALA A 78 8.50 2.16 -2.44
N ALA A 79 8.18 3.44 -2.31
CA ALA A 79 7.81 4.06 -1.04
C ALA A 79 6.48 3.49 -0.48
N LEU A 80 5.50 3.30 -1.36
CA LEU A 80 4.22 2.68 -0.99
C LEU A 80 4.42 1.21 -0.61
N GLU A 81 5.22 0.47 -1.36
CA GLU A 81 5.56 -0.91 -1.04
C GLU A 81 6.28 -1.02 0.30
N ALA A 82 7.24 -0.16 0.60
CA ALA A 82 7.89 -0.12 1.91
C ALA A 82 6.91 0.22 3.06
N THR A 83 5.85 0.98 2.78
CA THR A 83 4.84 1.37 3.76
C THR A 83 3.84 0.26 4.04
N PHE A 84 3.30 -0.39 2.99
CA PHE A 84 2.28 -1.43 3.10
C PHE A 84 2.88 -2.82 3.33
N VAL A 85 3.98 -3.13 2.65
CA VAL A 85 4.80 -4.31 2.89
C VAL A 85 5.83 -3.94 3.95
N LYS A 86 5.35 -3.52 5.13
CA LYS A 86 6.22 -3.30 6.29
C LYS A 86 7.06 -4.57 6.52
N PRO A 87 8.40 -4.50 6.54
CA PRO A 87 9.16 -5.54 7.21
C PRO A 87 8.74 -5.44 8.68
N LYS A 88 8.02 -6.46 9.18
CA LYS A 88 7.46 -6.58 10.55
C LYS A 88 8.12 -5.58 11.51
N ASN A 89 7.42 -4.48 11.82
CA ASN A 89 7.98 -3.42 12.65
C ASN A 89 8.10 -3.93 14.09
N ILE A 90 9.25 -4.52 14.39
CA ILE A 90 9.62 -5.19 15.64
C ILE A 90 9.44 -4.24 16.84
N ILE A 91 9.50 -2.92 16.63
CA ILE A 91 9.32 -1.89 17.66
C ILE A 91 7.88 -1.85 18.18
N PHE A 92 6.86 -2.01 17.32
CA PHE A 92 5.46 -2.03 17.75
C PHE A 92 5.13 -3.30 18.53
N ALA A 93 5.68 -4.45 18.12
CA ALA A 93 5.61 -5.69 18.88
C ALA A 93 6.32 -5.56 20.25
N ARG A 94 7.46 -4.86 20.29
CA ARG A 94 8.22 -4.59 21.51
C ARG A 94 7.47 -3.67 22.48
N HIS A 95 6.79 -2.64 21.98
CA HIS A 95 5.94 -1.80 22.82
C HIS A 95 4.76 -2.59 23.39
N ARG A 96 4.15 -3.50 22.61
CA ARG A 96 3.06 -4.37 23.08
C ARG A 96 3.50 -5.45 24.08
N LEU A 97 4.76 -5.89 23.98
CA LEU A 97 5.42 -6.77 24.98
C LEU A 97 5.81 -6.00 26.25
N ALA A 98 6.27 -4.76 26.12
CA ALA A 98 6.76 -3.95 27.24
C ALA A 98 5.63 -3.43 28.16
N THR A 99 4.40 -3.31 27.67
CA THR A 99 3.24 -2.88 28.47
C THR A 99 2.41 -4.03 29.06
N ARG A 100 2.76 -5.30 28.81
CA ARG A 100 2.08 -6.43 29.44
C ARG A 100 2.76 -6.72 30.80
N SER A 101 2.20 -6.23 31.89
CA SER A 101 2.55 -6.71 33.24
C SER A 101 1.71 -7.93 33.58
N GLN A 102 2.34 -8.95 34.18
CA GLN A 102 1.67 -10.15 34.67
C GLN A 102 0.60 -9.75 35.70
N ALA A 103 -0.64 -10.21 35.50
CA ALA A 103 -1.72 -9.95 36.45
C ALA A 103 -1.51 -10.79 37.72
N PRO A 104 -1.88 -10.29 38.92
CA PRO A 104 -1.80 -11.06 40.16
C PRO A 104 -2.81 -12.22 40.11
N GLY A 105 -2.34 -13.38 39.66
CA GLY A 105 -3.16 -14.59 39.45
C GLY A 105 -2.83 -15.39 38.18
N GLU A 106 -2.00 -14.86 37.27
CA GLU A 106 -1.62 -15.55 36.04
C GLU A 106 -0.39 -16.45 36.27
N SER A 107 -0.50 -17.74 35.95
CA SER A 107 0.63 -18.68 36.07
C SER A 107 1.73 -18.37 35.05
N VAL A 108 2.99 -18.65 35.38
CA VAL A 108 4.16 -18.36 34.51
C VAL A 108 4.03 -19.00 33.12
N ALA A 109 3.35 -20.15 33.04
CA ALA A 109 3.11 -20.85 31.77
C ALA A 109 2.08 -20.17 30.86
N GLN A 110 1.20 -19.30 31.38
CA GLN A 110 0.23 -18.51 30.59
C GLN A 110 0.78 -17.15 30.16
N TYR A 111 1.86 -16.70 30.80
CA TYR A 111 2.51 -15.42 30.52
C TYR A 111 3.53 -15.50 29.38
N LEU A 112 4.16 -16.67 29.17
CA LEU A 112 5.17 -16.95 28.14
C LEU A 112 4.58 -17.11 26.73
#